data_AF-A0A349J4V2-F1
#
_entry.id   AF-A0A349J4V2-F1
#
_cell.length_a   1.000
_cell.length_b   1.000
_cell.length_c   1.000
_cell.angle_alpha   90.00
_cell.angle_beta   90.00
_cell.angle_gamma   90.00
#
_symmetry.space_group_name_H-M   'P 1'
#
loop_
_entity.id
_entity.type
_entity.pdbx_description
1 polymer ?
#
loop_
_entity_poly.entity_id
_entity_poly.type
_entity_poly.pdbx_seq_one_letter_code
_entity_poly.pdbx_strand_id
1 'polypeptide(L)'
;MHLSINLDTVKGFLDPSEGAALYAAAEEMAGLGLCVEIGSYCGKSTIVLGAACQKEGGILLAIDHHRGSEENQPGEEYFDPD
;
A
#
# COMPACT_ATOMS: atom_id res chain seq x y z
N MET A 1 -5.47 -8.09 11.29
CA MET A 1 -4.17 -7.71 10.72
C MET A 1 -3.19 -7.43 11.85
N HIS A 2 -2.02 -8.11 11.86
CA HIS A 2 -0.91 -7.80 12.77
C HIS A 2 0.23 -7.21 11.94
N LEU A 3 0.60 -5.96 12.20
CA LEU A 3 1.67 -5.26 11.48
C LEU A 3 2.90 -5.12 12.37
N SER A 4 4.08 -5.19 11.76
CA SER A 4 5.37 -5.01 12.44
C SER A 4 5.69 -3.55 12.76
N ILE A 5 4.92 -2.60 12.22
CA ILE A 5 5.10 -1.16 12.43
C ILE A 5 3.76 -0.46 12.67
N ASN A 6 3.79 0.72 13.27
CA ASN A 6 2.61 1.58 13.38
C ASN A 6 2.31 2.22 12.01
N LEU A 7 1.19 1.85 11.40
CA LEU A 7 0.83 2.28 10.05
C LEU A 7 0.65 3.80 9.93
N ASP A 8 0.24 4.49 11.01
CA ASP A 8 0.05 5.94 11.01
C ASP A 8 1.36 6.73 10.94
N THR A 9 2.49 6.06 11.13
CA THR A 9 3.83 6.66 10.96
C THR A 9 4.31 6.67 9.52
N VAL A 10 3.59 6.01 8.61
CA VAL A 10 3.91 5.95 7.19
C VAL A 10 3.09 7.00 6.45
N LYS A 11 3.76 7.90 5.73
CA LYS A 11 3.11 8.91 4.90
C LYS A 11 2.24 8.23 3.85
N GLY A 12 1.05 8.76 3.59
CA GLY A 12 0.16 8.27 2.55
C GLY A 12 -1.32 8.29 2.92
N PHE A 13 -2.13 7.92 1.94
CA PHE A 13 -3.58 8.03 1.97
C PHE A 13 -4.18 6.63 2.04
N LEU A 14 -4.66 6.25 3.21
CA LEU A 14 -5.38 4.99 3.41
C LEU A 14 -6.21 5.09 4.68
N ASP A 15 -7.53 5.08 4.55
CA ASP A 15 -8.43 5.01 5.70
C ASP A 15 -8.27 3.64 6.40
N PRO A 16 -8.33 3.56 7.74
CA PRO A 16 -8.19 2.29 8.44
C PRO A 16 -9.20 1.21 8.01
N SER A 17 -10.44 1.60 7.67
CA SER A 17 -11.47 0.66 7.22
C SER A 17 -11.18 0.14 5.81
N GLU A 18 -10.68 1.01 4.93
CA GLU A 18 -10.21 0.64 3.59
C GLU A 18 -8.98 -0.27 3.67
N GLY A 19 -8.02 0.04 4.55
CA GLY A 19 -6.86 -0.81 4.80
C GLY A 19 -7.25 -2.21 5.29
N ALA A 20 -8.25 -2.32 6.18
CA ALA A 20 -8.76 -3.62 6.61
C ALA A 20 -9.41 -4.41 5.46
N ALA A 21 -10.17 -3.74 4.58
CA ALA A 21 -10.75 -4.36 3.40
C ALA A 21 -9.66 -4.81 2.41
N LEU A 22 -8.63 -3.99 2.21
CA LEU A 22 -7.50 -4.29 1.32
C LEU A 22 -6.70 -5.51 1.80
N TYR A 23 -6.45 -5.59 3.12
CA TYR A 23 -5.83 -6.76 3.75
C TYR A 23 -6.65 -8.03 3.50
N ALA A 24 -7.97 -7.99 3.73
CA ALA A 24 -8.84 -9.15 3.58
C ALA A 24 -8.87 -9.64 2.12
N ALA A 25 -8.95 -8.72 1.15
CA ALA A 25 -8.91 -9.05 -0.27
C ALA A 25 -7.57 -9.68 -0.69
N ALA A 26 -6.45 -9.14 -0.20
CA ALA A 26 -5.14 -9.72 -0.48
C ALA A 26 -4.96 -11.10 0.17
N GLU A 27 -5.46 -11.30 1.37
CA GLU A 27 -5.43 -12.60 2.06
C GLU A 27 -6.19 -13.68 1.28
N GLU A 28 -7.36 -13.35 0.72
CA GLU A 28 -8.13 -14.29 -0.11
C GLU A 28 -7.39 -14.68 -1.40
N MET A 29 -6.62 -13.75 -1.98
CA MET A 29 -6.02 -13.91 -3.30
C MET A 29 -4.54 -14.35 -3.28
N ALA A 30 -3.80 -14.09 -2.21
CA ALA A 30 -2.35 -14.27 -2.16
C ALA A 30 -1.90 -15.74 -2.31
N GLY A 31 -2.73 -16.70 -1.89
CA GLY A 31 -2.47 -18.12 -2.11
C GLY A 31 -2.78 -18.60 -3.54
N LEU A 32 -3.47 -17.79 -4.34
CA LEU A 32 -3.91 -18.14 -5.70
C LEU A 32 -2.95 -17.61 -6.78
N GLY A 33 -2.08 -16.65 -6.46
CA GLY A 33 -1.13 -16.09 -7.41
C GLY A 33 -0.39 -14.86 -6.91
N LEU A 34 0.25 -14.17 -7.85
CA LEU A 34 0.98 -12.92 -7.59
C LEU A 34 0.00 -11.77 -7.33
N CYS A 35 0.16 -11.08 -6.20
CA CYS A 35 -0.52 -9.81 -5.96
C CYS A 35 0.29 -8.67 -6.57
N VAL A 36 -0.38 -7.68 -7.18
CA VAL A 36 0.26 -6.50 -7.76
C VAL A 36 -0.41 -5.25 -7.23
N GLU A 37 0.40 -4.30 -6.73
CA GLU A 37 -0.02 -2.95 -6.37
C GLU A 37 0.51 -1.97 -7.42
N ILE A 38 -0.34 -1.07 -7.90
CA ILE A 38 0.01 0.00 -8.84
C ILE A 38 -0.20 1.34 -8.14
N GLY A 39 0.89 2.08 -7.96
CA GLY A 39 0.93 3.25 -7.09
C GLY A 39 1.19 2.83 -5.65
N SER A 40 2.40 3.08 -5.18
CA SER A 40 2.89 2.65 -3.87
C SER A 40 3.23 3.84 -2.98
N TYR A 41 3.51 5.02 -3.56
CA TYR A 41 3.86 6.23 -2.83
C TYR A 41 4.95 5.95 -1.77
N CYS A 42 4.69 6.20 -0.48
CA CYS A 42 5.59 5.86 0.62
C CYS A 42 5.31 4.49 1.28
N GLY A 43 4.42 3.68 0.70
CA GLY A 43 4.26 2.27 1.03
C GLY A 43 3.20 1.92 2.07
N LYS A 44 2.29 2.85 2.43
CA LYS A 44 1.27 2.62 3.47
C LYS A 44 0.37 1.42 3.12
N SER A 45 -0.21 1.40 1.93
CA SER A 45 -0.98 0.24 1.42
C SER A 45 -0.10 -0.97 1.16
N THR A 46 1.14 -0.78 0.72
CA THR A 46 2.10 -1.86 0.46
C THR A 46 2.36 -2.70 1.71
N ILE A 47 2.46 -2.09 2.89
CA ILE A 47 2.63 -2.81 4.17
C ILE A 47 1.40 -3.67 4.48
N VAL A 48 0.20 -3.14 4.23
CA VAL A 48 -1.07 -3.84 4.45
C VAL A 48 -1.19 -5.06 3.54
N LEU A 49 -1.01 -4.85 2.23
CA LEU A 49 -1.01 -5.91 1.23
C LEU A 49 0.10 -6.95 1.50
N GLY A 50 1.31 -6.46 1.80
CA GLY A 50 2.47 -7.29 2.04
C GLY A 50 2.31 -8.17 3.27
N ALA A 51 1.68 -7.68 4.34
CA ALA A 51 1.37 -8.48 5.52
C ALA A 51 0.38 -9.62 5.21
N ALA A 52 -0.65 -9.35 4.40
CA ALA A 52 -1.60 -10.37 3.96
C ALA A 52 -0.92 -11.41 3.07
N CYS A 53 -0.13 -10.98 2.08
CA CYS A 53 0.65 -11.88 1.23
C CYS A 53 1.63 -12.73 2.04
N GLN A 54 2.36 -12.11 2.98
CA GLN A 54 3.30 -12.82 3.85
C GLN A 54 2.60 -13.90 4.68
N LYS A 55 1.40 -13.62 5.21
CA LYS A 55 0.62 -14.59 5.98
C LYS A 55 0.29 -15.84 5.17
N GLU A 56 -0.10 -15.67 3.91
CA GLU A 56 -0.50 -16.76 3.02
C GLU A 56 0.67 -17.36 2.20
N GLY A 57 1.90 -16.88 2.43
CA GLY A 57 3.09 -17.31 1.67
C GLY A 57 3.12 -16.81 0.22
N GLY A 58 2.29 -15.83 -0.11
CA GLY A 58 2.24 -15.18 -1.42
C GLY A 58 3.31 -14.09 -1.61
N ILE A 59 3.36 -13.55 -2.83
CA ILE A 59 4.30 -12.49 -3.22
C ILE A 59 3.49 -11.25 -3.62
N LEU A 60 3.92 -10.09 -3.14
CA LEU A 60 3.44 -8.78 -3.59
C LEU A 60 4.50 -8.11 -4.49
N LEU A 61 4.08 -7.65 -5.66
CA LEU A 61 4.86 -6.74 -6.51
C LEU A 61 4.26 -5.34 -6.43
N ALA A 62 4.99 -4.40 -5.81
CA ALA A 62 4.62 -3.00 -5.70
C ALA A 62 5.30 -2.19 -6.82
N ILE A 63 4.53 -1.47 -7.62
CA ILE A 63 5.02 -0.77 -8.81
C ILE A 63 4.63 0.70 -8.74
N ASP A 64 5.65 1.56 -8.70
CA ASP A 64 5.52 3.00 -8.76
C ASP A 64 6.75 3.60 -9.43
N HIS A 65 6.58 4.70 -10.17
CA HIS A 65 7.71 5.47 -10.69
C HIS A 65 8.35 6.39 -9.65
N HIS A 66 7.69 6.59 -8.50
CA HIS A 66 8.14 7.39 -7.35
C HIS A 66 8.55 8.81 -7.73
N ARG A 67 7.74 9.44 -8.59
CA ARG A 67 7.91 10.85 -9.01
C ARG A 67 6.71 11.73 -8.65
N GLY A 68 5.77 11.19 -7.87
CA GLY A 68 4.46 11.78 -7.62
C GLY A 68 3.52 11.65 -8.81
N SER A 69 2.23 11.54 -8.55
CA SER A 69 1.18 11.68 -9.56
C SER A 69 1.08 13.13 -10.03
N GLU A 70 0.14 13.43 -10.94
CA GLU A 70 -0.12 14.80 -11.42
C GLU A 70 -0.38 15.74 -10.25
N GLU A 71 -1.28 15.35 -9.36
CA GLU A 71 -1.72 16.09 -8.18
C GLU A 71 -0.64 16.23 -7.08
N ASN A 72 0.47 15.49 -7.18
CA ASN A 72 1.61 15.60 -6.27
C ASN A 72 2.76 16.43 -6.85
N GLN A 73 2.58 17.13 -7.97
CA GLN A 73 3.63 17.97 -8.55
C GLN A 73 3.68 19.36 -7.90
N PRO A 74 4.83 20.07 -7.89
CA PRO A 74 4.92 21.41 -7.34
C PRO A 74 3.86 22.37 -7.89
N GLY A 75 3.04 22.93 -7.00
CA GLY A 75 1.94 23.84 -7.35
C GLY A 75 0.55 23.18 -7.37
N GLU A 76 0.47 21.87 -7.25
CA GLU A 76 -0.79 21.11 -7.21
C GLU A 76 -1.28 20.85 -5.78
N GLU A 77 -2.56 20.46 -5.65
CA GLU A 77 -3.28 20.38 -4.36
C GLU A 77 -2.62 19.42 -3.35
N TYR A 78 -2.10 18.29 -3.81
CA TYR A 78 -1.48 17.27 -2.96
C TYR A 78 0.06 17.27 -3.07
N PHE A 79 0.66 18.39 -3.48
CA PHE A 79 2.11 18.55 -3.43
C PHE A 79 2.59 18.53 -1.98
N ASP A 80 3.50 17.60 -1.70
CA ASP A 80 4.20 17.53 -0.44
C ASP A 80 5.69 17.85 -0.71
N PRO A 81 6.25 18.93 -0.13
CA PRO A 81 7.63 19.34 -0.37
C PRO A 81 8.67 18.49 0.38
N ASP A 82 8.26 17.62 1.31
CA ASP A 82 9.12 16.78 2.15
C ASP A 82 9.40 15.39 1.55
#